data_AF-A0A060XF10-F1
#
_entry.id   AF-A0A060XF10-F1
#
_cell.length_a   1.000
_cell.length_b   1.000
_cell.length_c   1.000
_cell.angle_alpha   90.00
_cell.angle_beta   90.00
_cell.angle_gamma   90.00
#
_symmetry.space_group_name_H-M   'P 1'
#
loop_
_entity.id
_entity.type
_entity.pdbx_description
1 polymer ?
#
loop_
_entity_poly.entity_id
_entity_poly.type
_entity_poly.pdbx_seq_one_letter_code
_entity_poly.pdbx_strand_id
1 'polypeptide(L)'
;MNLKVAKANQLEFYGLDESDLDKVFRLPTTTFIGGSESTLPLREIIQRLEMAYCQSIGVEFMFINDLEQCQWIRQKFERPGIMQFTLEEKRTLLARMVRSTRSVCTPVSHKKK
;
A
#
# COMPACT_ATOMS: atom_id res chain seq x y z
N MET A 1 5.50 -3.90 15.42
CA MET A 1 4.35 -3.05 15.81
C MET A 1 3.13 -3.59 15.09
N ASN A 2 2.27 -4.31 15.81
CA ASN A 2 1.09 -4.95 15.24
C ASN A 2 0.03 -3.88 15.00
N LEU A 3 -0.09 -3.40 13.75
CA LEU A 3 -1.27 -2.69 13.25
C LEU A 3 -2.47 -3.64 13.11
N LYS A 4 -2.75 -4.48 14.12
CA LYS A 4 -4.12 -4.94 14.36
C LYS A 4 -4.84 -3.72 14.94
N VAL A 5 -5.11 -2.76 14.06
CA VAL A 5 -5.81 -1.53 14.36
C VAL A 5 -7.12 -1.91 15.05
N ALA A 6 -7.44 -1.11 16.06
CA ALA A 6 -8.63 -1.09 16.88
C ALA A 6 -9.94 -1.02 16.07
N LYS A 7 -10.24 -2.07 15.30
CA LYS A 7 -11.35 -2.11 14.34
C LYS A 7 -12.69 -1.90 15.04
N ALA A 8 -12.91 -2.54 16.19
CA ALA A 8 -14.14 -2.38 16.97
C ALA A 8 -14.23 -1.02 17.68
N ASN A 9 -13.18 -0.61 18.41
CA ASN A 9 -13.23 0.64 19.21
C ASN A 9 -13.29 1.93 18.38
N GLN A 10 -12.87 1.91 17.10
CA GLN A 10 -12.96 3.09 16.24
C GLN A 10 -14.31 3.22 15.53
N LEU A 11 -14.98 2.10 15.21
CA LEU A 11 -16.31 2.15 14.59
C LEU A 11 -17.33 2.83 15.50
N GLU A 12 -17.35 2.46 16.78
CA GLU A 12 -18.21 3.10 17.79
C GLU A 12 -17.93 4.60 17.97
N PHE A 13 -16.66 5.02 17.84
CA PHE A 13 -16.27 6.43 17.91
C PHE A 13 -16.88 7.26 16.77
N TYR A 14 -17.05 6.66 15.59
CA TYR A 14 -17.72 7.28 14.44
C TYR A 14 -19.22 7.00 14.40
N GLY A 15 -19.78 6.34 15.42
CA GLY A 15 -21.20 5.97 15.48
C GLY A 15 -21.61 4.93 14.44
N LEU A 16 -20.65 4.12 13.96
CA LEU A 16 -20.88 3.05 13.00
C LEU A 16 -20.98 1.72 13.74
N ASP A 17 -21.97 0.92 13.36
CA ASP A 17 -22.17 -0.43 13.88
C ASP A 17 -21.59 -1.48 12.91
N GLU A 18 -21.39 -2.72 13.37
CA GLU A 18 -20.94 -3.80 12.48
C GLU A 18 -21.91 -4.04 11.32
N SER A 19 -23.21 -3.79 11.53
CA SER A 19 -24.23 -3.86 10.47
C SER A 19 -24.05 -2.82 9.35
N ASP A 20 -23.30 -1.74 9.60
CA ASP A 20 -22.98 -0.71 8.60
C ASP A 20 -21.85 -1.15 7.65
N LEU A 21 -21.07 -2.16 8.03
CA LEU A 21 -19.92 -2.63 7.23
C LEU A 21 -20.35 -3.19 5.87
N ASP A 22 -21.55 -3.75 5.78
CA ASP A 22 -22.12 -4.28 4.54
C ASP A 22 -22.89 -3.23 3.71
N LYS A 23 -23.07 -2.00 4.24
CA LYS A 23 -23.72 -0.92 3.49
C LYS A 23 -22.81 -0.42 2.37
N VAL A 24 -23.41 -0.15 1.22
CA VAL A 24 -22.72 0.31 0.01
C VAL A 24 -22.64 1.85 0.02
N PHE A 25 -21.43 2.37 -0.16
CA PHE A 25 -21.14 3.79 -0.24
C PHE A 25 -20.65 4.16 -1.64
N ARG A 26 -21.00 5.36 -2.08
CA ARG A 26 -20.51 5.93 -3.35
C ARG A 26 -19.17 6.61 -3.10
N LEU A 27 -18.17 6.27 -3.91
CA LEU A 27 -16.84 6.84 -3.79
C LEU A 27 -16.78 8.25 -4.40
N PRO A 28 -16.06 9.18 -3.75
CA PRO A 28 -15.78 10.47 -4.36
C PRO A 28 -14.79 10.31 -5.52
N THR A 29 -14.93 11.17 -6.53
CA THR A 29 -14.08 11.19 -7.73
C THR A 29 -12.61 11.51 -7.44
N THR A 30 -12.30 11.95 -6.22
CA THR A 30 -10.93 12.24 -5.76
C THR A 30 -10.19 11.00 -5.29
N THR A 31 -10.87 9.87 -5.08
CA THR A 31 -10.25 8.61 -4.63
C THR A 31 -10.07 7.64 -5.79
N PHE A 32 -9.01 6.82 -5.75
CA PHE A 32 -8.73 5.79 -6.74
C PHE A 32 -8.80 4.36 -6.17
N ILE A 33 -9.18 4.23 -4.89
CA ILE A 33 -9.40 2.92 -4.22
C ILE A 33 -10.47 2.07 -4.91
N GLY A 34 -11.43 2.71 -5.59
CA GLY A 34 -12.49 2.04 -6.35
C GLY A 34 -11.98 1.27 -7.57
N GLY A 35 -10.80 1.64 -8.11
CA GLY A 35 -10.37 1.15 -9.42
C GLY A 35 -11.40 1.52 -10.49
N SER A 36 -12.10 0.52 -11.02
CA SER A 36 -13.22 0.69 -11.96
C SER A 36 -14.59 0.86 -11.30
N GLU A 37 -14.69 0.60 -9.99
CA GLU A 37 -15.95 0.60 -9.26
C GLU A 37 -16.21 1.99 -8.65
N SER A 38 -17.43 2.49 -8.82
CA SER A 38 -17.86 3.78 -8.27
C SER A 38 -18.59 3.66 -6.92
N THR A 39 -18.90 2.43 -6.51
CA THR A 39 -19.59 2.11 -5.25
C THR A 39 -18.97 0.87 -4.63
N LEU A 40 -18.74 0.89 -3.32
CA LEU A 40 -18.17 -0.24 -2.57
C LEU A 40 -18.83 -0.37 -1.19
N PRO A 41 -18.92 -1.59 -0.63
CA PRO A 41 -19.31 -1.74 0.76
C PRO A 41 -18.24 -1.17 1.69
N LEU A 42 -18.64 -0.65 2.85
CA LEU A 42 -17.72 -0.03 3.81
C LEU A 42 -16.59 -0.98 4.23
N ARG A 43 -16.89 -2.27 4.41
CA ARG A 43 -15.89 -3.31 4.68
C ARG A 43 -14.76 -3.32 3.64
N GLU A 44 -15.12 -3.24 2.36
CA GLU A 44 -14.17 -3.25 1.25
C GLU A 44 -13.38 -1.94 1.18
N ILE A 45 -14.04 -0.79 1.44
CA ILE A 45 -13.37 0.52 1.52
C ILE A 45 -12.28 0.49 2.60
N ILE A 46 -12.60 0.03 3.80
CA ILE A 46 -11.65 -0.09 4.91
C ILE A 46 -10.51 -1.02 4.52
N GLN A 47 -10.82 -2.20 3.97
CA GLN A 47 -9.80 -3.15 3.54
C GLN A 47 -8.85 -2.58 2.49
N ARG A 48 -9.36 -1.84 1.50
CA ARG A 48 -8.53 -1.21 0.46
C ARG A 48 -7.67 -0.07 1.01
N LEU A 49 -8.19 0.72 1.95
CA LEU A 49 -7.42 1.77 2.63
C LEU A 49 -6.31 1.18 3.51
N GLU A 50 -6.61 0.11 4.26
CA GLU A 50 -5.60 -0.64 5.00
C GLU A 50 -4.53 -1.15 4.03
N MET A 51 -4.90 -1.76 2.90
CA MET A 51 -3.96 -2.21 1.88
C MET A 51 -3.07 -1.11 1.28
N ALA A 52 -3.62 0.09 1.08
CA ALA A 52 -2.89 1.21 0.49
C ALA A 52 -1.91 1.89 1.47
N TYR A 53 -2.26 1.99 2.75
CA TYR A 53 -1.55 2.84 3.71
C TYR A 53 -0.91 2.11 4.90
N CYS A 54 -1.37 0.93 5.27
CA CYS A 54 -1.01 0.27 6.54
C CYS A 54 -0.15 -0.99 6.36
N GLN A 55 0.35 -1.23 5.15
CA GLN A 55 1.02 -2.47 4.77
C GLN A 55 2.53 -2.34 5.05
N SER A 56 3.38 -3.01 4.27
CA SER A 56 4.84 -2.90 4.44
C SER A 56 5.40 -1.52 4.11
N ILE A 57 4.59 -0.62 3.53
CA ILE A 57 4.95 0.75 3.15
C ILE A 57 3.86 1.68 3.68
N GLY A 58 4.25 2.65 4.51
CA GLY A 58 3.40 3.77 4.93
C GLY A 58 3.74 5.01 4.11
N VAL A 59 2.75 5.61 3.45
CA VAL A 59 2.95 6.80 2.61
C VAL A 59 2.43 8.03 3.34
N GLU A 60 3.34 8.94 3.71
CA GLU A 60 3.02 10.21 4.34
C GLU A 60 3.19 11.34 3.32
N PHE A 61 2.08 11.90 2.84
CA PHE A 61 2.10 12.95 1.82
C PHE A 61 1.09 14.08 2.09
N MET A 62 0.33 14.00 3.19
CA MET A 62 -0.73 14.94 3.54
C MET A 62 -0.22 16.36 3.85
N PHE A 63 1.09 16.53 4.06
CA PHE A 63 1.73 17.84 4.27
C PHE A 63 2.06 18.58 2.97
N ILE A 64 1.88 17.94 1.81
CA ILE A 64 2.13 18.54 0.49
C ILE A 64 0.96 19.45 0.13
N ASN A 65 1.23 20.73 -0.11
CA ASN A 65 0.19 21.71 -0.48
C ASN A 65 -0.23 21.62 -1.95
N ASP A 66 0.62 21.05 -2.81
CA ASP A 66 0.32 20.87 -4.22
C ASP A 66 -0.67 19.72 -4.44
N LEU A 67 -1.85 20.07 -4.96
CA LEU A 67 -2.92 19.13 -5.24
C LEU A 67 -2.52 18.11 -6.32
N GLU A 68 -1.76 18.53 -7.33
CA GLU A 68 -1.36 17.65 -8.43
C GLU A 68 -0.44 16.54 -7.92
N GLN A 69 0.51 16.90 -7.06
CA GLN A 69 1.40 15.94 -6.42
C GLN A 69 0.64 14.98 -5.51
N CYS A 70 -0.25 15.51 -4.66
CA CYS A 70 -1.13 14.69 -3.83
C CYS A 70 -1.94 13.71 -4.68
N GLN A 71 -2.54 14.19 -5.77
CA GLN A 71 -3.35 13.36 -6.66
C GLN A 71 -2.52 12.29 -7.38
N TRP A 72 -1.30 12.63 -7.81
CA TRP A 72 -0.38 11.67 -8.42
C TRP A 72 -0.01 10.55 -7.45
N ILE A 73 0.33 10.90 -6.20
CA ILE A 73 0.64 9.90 -5.15
C ILE A 73 -0.58 9.02 -4.91
N ARG A 74 -1.77 9.61 -4.73
CA ARG A 74 -3.01 8.84 -4.54
C ARG A 74 -3.29 7.90 -5.70
N GLN A 75 -3.16 8.37 -6.93
CA GLN A 75 -3.34 7.53 -8.12
C GLN A 75 -2.31 6.39 -8.17
N LYS A 76 -1.09 6.63 -7.71
CA LYS A 76 -0.01 5.65 -7.73
C LYS A 76 -0.13 4.60 -6.61
N PHE A 77 -0.74 4.93 -5.47
CA PHE A 77 -0.80 4.08 -4.27
C PHE A 77 -2.20 3.51 -3.94
N GLU A 78 -3.28 4.21 -4.29
CA GLU A 78 -4.65 3.75 -4.01
C GLU A 78 -5.18 2.76 -5.08
N ARG A 79 -4.54 2.67 -6.26
CA ARG A 79 -4.99 1.75 -7.32
C ARG A 79 -4.86 0.27 -6.90
N PRO A 80 -5.89 -0.56 -7.09
CA PRO A 80 -5.76 -1.98 -6.77
C PRO A 80 -4.67 -2.62 -7.64
N GLY A 81 -3.81 -3.44 -7.02
CA GLY A 81 -2.81 -4.24 -7.73
C GLY A 81 -1.42 -3.62 -7.91
N ILE A 82 -1.13 -2.44 -7.35
CA ILE A 82 0.20 -1.80 -7.50
C ILE A 82 1.35 -2.67 -6.98
N MET A 83 1.09 -3.45 -5.92
CA MET A 83 2.09 -4.32 -5.30
C MET A 83 2.10 -5.74 -5.89
N GLN A 84 1.39 -5.97 -7.01
CA GLN A 84 1.40 -7.26 -7.69
C GLN A 84 2.55 -7.30 -8.71
N PHE A 85 3.59 -8.05 -8.36
CA PHE A 85 4.71 -8.34 -9.25
C PHE A 85 4.52 -9.69 -9.95
N THR A 86 4.91 -9.74 -11.21
CA THR A 86 5.02 -10.98 -11.99
C THR A 86 6.10 -11.90 -11.40
N LEU A 87 6.03 -13.19 -11.73
CA LEU A 87 7.02 -14.16 -11.28
C LEU A 87 8.44 -13.80 -11.76
N GLU A 88 8.55 -13.26 -12.96
CA GLU A 88 9.82 -12.86 -13.57
C GLU A 88 10.43 -11.64 -12.86
N GLU A 89 9.62 -10.64 -12.53
CA GLU A 89 10.06 -9.48 -11.73
C GLU A 89 10.54 -9.91 -10.35
N LYS A 90 9.80 -10.82 -9.68
CA LYS A 90 10.20 -11.37 -8.37
C LYS A 90 11.55 -12.10 -8.46
N ARG A 91 11.76 -12.91 -9.51
CA ARG A 91 13.05 -13.59 -9.75
C ARG A 91 14.18 -12.59 -9.99
N THR A 92 13.91 -11.54 -10.76
CA THR A 92 14.88 -10.49 -11.06
C THR A 92 15.26 -9.71 -9.79
N LEU A 93 14.27 -9.34 -8.97
CA LEU A 93 14.48 -8.68 -7.68
C LEU A 93 15.31 -9.58 -6.74
N LEU A 94 14.98 -10.86 -6.63
CA LEU A 94 15.74 -11.83 -5.83
C LEU A 94 17.19 -11.96 -6.33
N ALA A 95 17.39 -12.09 -7.64
CA ALA A 95 18.73 -12.18 -8.23
C ALA A 95 19.57 -10.93 -7.96
N ARG A 96 18.95 -9.74 -7.97
CA ARG A 96 19.61 -8.48 -7.60
C ARG A 96 20.00 -8.47 -6.12
N MET A 97 19.12 -8.91 -5.22
CA MET A 97 19.44 -9.03 -3.78
C MET A 97 20.62 -9.97 -3.54
N VAL A 98 20.59 -11.18 -4.12
CA VAL A 98 21.66 -12.18 -3.98
C VAL A 98 22.99 -11.65 -4.52
N ARG A 99 22.98 -10.94 -5.66
CA ARG A 99 24.18 -10.33 -6.23
C ARG A 99 24.78 -9.30 -5.28
N SER A 100 23.96 -8.40 -4.75
CA SER A 100 24.40 -7.36 -3.79
C SER A 100 25.02 -7.97 -2.53
N THR A 101 24.44 -9.04 -1.99
CA THR A 101 25.00 -9.74 -0.82
C THR A 101 26.33 -10.43 -1.13
N ARG A 102 26.48 -11.03 -2.32
CA ARG A 102 27.72 -11.72 -2.71
C ARG A 102 28.88 -10.76 -2.98
N SER A 103 28.62 -9.56 -3.51
CA SER A 103 29.66 -8.54 -3.76
C SER A 103 30.32 -7.99 -2.48
N VAL A 104 29.71 -8.17 -1.30
CA VAL A 104 30.30 -7.76 -0.02
C VAL A 104 31.23 -8.84 0.56
N CYS A 105 31.06 -10.11 0.16
CA CYS A 105 31.78 -11.25 0.73
C CYS A 105 32.83 -11.88 -0.20
N THR A 106 33.16 -11.28 -1.35
CA THR A 106 34.37 -11.73 -2.06
C THR A 106 35.59 -11.25 -1.28
N PRO A 107 36.47 -12.15 -0.78
CA PRO A 107 37.73 -11.72 -0.22
C PRO A 107 38.44 -10.88 -1.29
N VAL A 108 38.89 -9.68 -0.91
CA VAL A 108 39.74 -8.85 -1.75
C VAL A 108 41.03 -9.65 -1.97
N SER A 109 41.04 -10.45 -3.04
CA SER A 109 42.27 -11.07 -3.54
C SER A 109 43.19 -9.93 -3.94
N HIS A 110 44.11 -9.60 -3.03
CA HIS A 110 45.26 -8.77 -3.30
C HIS A 110 45.96 -9.39 -4.50
N LYS A 111 45.85 -8.77 -5.68
CA LYS A 111 46.76 -9.05 -6.78
C LYS A 111 48.16 -8.68 -6.29
N LYS A 112 48.92 -9.68 -5.83
CA LYS A 112 50.38 -9.54 -5.69
C LYS A 112 50.93 -9.29 -7.09
N LYS A 113 51.59 -8.14 -7.24
CA LYS A 113 52.51 -7.83 -8.33
C LYS A 113 53.67 -8.81 -8.34
#